data_AF-Q08ZL9-F1
#
_entry.id   AF-Q08ZL9-F1
#
_cell.length_a   1.000
_cell.length_b   1.000
_cell.length_c   1.000
_cell.angle_alpha   90.00
_cell.angle_beta   90.00
_cell.angle_gamma   90.00
#
_symmetry.space_group_name_H-M   'P 1'
#
loop_
_entity.id
_entity.type
_entity.pdbx_description
1 polymer ?
#
loop_
_entity_poly.entity_id
_entity_poly.type
_entity_poly.pdbx_seq_one_letter_code
_entity_poly.pdbx_strand_id
1 'polypeptide(L)'
;MDAITEWDVSKASHFKLKIGGKSQKTRRETVYTLEGKEYRDKAQAEKLLAAERKKREAAEEEGAPFEAFVQDFELWEQRFPAGQSVDVEISYRPSVGADLGWNQESYQSAQAQKTYCIDASTAKGLDKALAALGNADAAPSGPYLQWLSYVLVTGNNWAGPIGQFHLTIEKPAPNAILSLCMDGLKKTSATRFETTRENFRPERDLSLIFFHR
;
A
#
# COMPACT_ATOMS: atom_id res chain seq x y z
N MET A 1 23.25 -4.67 -1.66
CA MET A 1 22.11 -3.87 -1.16
C MET A 1 22.30 -2.50 -1.76
N ASP A 2 21.67 -2.26 -2.91
CA ASP A 2 21.76 -0.95 -3.53
C ASP A 2 21.20 0.09 -2.57
N ALA A 3 22.01 1.10 -2.31
CA ALA A 3 21.62 2.27 -1.56
C ALA A 3 20.32 2.80 -2.18
N ILE A 4 19.32 3.02 -1.33
CA ILE A 4 18.15 3.83 -1.64
C ILE A 4 18.69 5.25 -1.91
N THR A 5 19.13 5.49 -3.15
CA THR A 5 19.78 6.73 -3.63
C THR A 5 18.75 7.78 -4.04
N GLU A 6 17.48 7.40 -4.06
CA GLU A 6 16.35 8.28 -4.30
C GLU A 6 15.40 8.13 -3.12
N TRP A 7 14.75 9.22 -2.71
CA TRP A 7 13.57 9.11 -1.87
C TRP A 7 12.55 8.28 -2.65
N ASP A 8 12.50 6.97 -2.41
CA ASP A 8 11.62 6.05 -3.13
C ASP A 8 10.19 6.26 -2.63
N VAL A 9 9.52 7.21 -3.27
CA VAL A 9 8.12 7.47 -3.03
C VAL A 9 7.31 6.46 -3.82
N SER A 10 6.48 5.70 -3.12
CA SER A 10 5.35 5.03 -3.76
C SER A 10 4.42 6.12 -4.34
N LYS A 11 4.63 6.52 -5.59
CA LYS A 11 3.88 7.64 -6.18
C LYS A 11 2.50 7.17 -6.62
N ALA A 12 1.47 7.63 -5.93
CA ALA A 12 0.15 7.70 -6.53
C ALA A 12 0.19 8.66 -7.73
N SER A 13 -0.36 8.26 -8.87
CA SER A 13 -0.43 9.08 -10.07
C SER A 13 -1.87 9.28 -10.52
N HIS A 14 -2.10 10.23 -11.44
CA HIS A 14 -3.43 10.49 -11.99
C HIS A 14 -4.50 10.79 -10.92
N PHE A 15 -4.11 11.46 -9.83
CA PHE A 15 -5.02 11.86 -8.77
C PHE A 15 -6.12 12.78 -9.32
N LYS A 16 -7.37 12.46 -8.98
CA LYS A 16 -8.55 13.26 -9.29
C LYS A 16 -9.45 13.30 -8.07
N LEU A 17 -9.87 14.50 -7.72
CA LEU A 17 -10.88 14.79 -6.71
C LEU A 17 -12.15 15.31 -7.39
N LYS A 18 -13.30 14.75 -7.03
CA LYS A 18 -14.60 15.34 -7.34
C LYS A 18 -15.41 15.55 -6.07
N ILE A 19 -16.12 16.67 -6.01
CA ILE A 19 -17.07 17.00 -4.94
C ILE A 19 -18.44 17.19 -5.58
N GLY A 20 -19.43 16.41 -5.16
CA GLY A 20 -20.76 16.39 -5.80
C GLY A 20 -20.69 16.16 -7.31
N GLY A 21 -19.79 15.26 -7.75
CA GLY A 21 -19.54 14.94 -9.15
C GLY A 21 -18.73 15.98 -9.95
N LYS A 22 -18.37 17.13 -9.37
CA LYS A 22 -17.59 18.18 -10.05
C LYS A 22 -16.11 18.09 -9.69
N SER A 23 -15.25 18.05 -10.70
CA SER A 23 -13.79 18.07 -10.54
C SER A 23 -13.34 19.28 -9.73
N GLN A 24 -12.49 19.05 -8.74
CA GLN A 24 -11.88 20.08 -7.91
C GLN A 24 -10.39 20.20 -8.20
N LYS A 25 -9.84 21.38 -7.95
CA LYS A 25 -8.38 21.58 -7.92
C LYS A 25 -7.85 21.16 -6.56
N THR A 26 -6.67 20.55 -6.57
CA THR A 26 -5.90 20.26 -5.36
C THR A 26 -4.56 20.98 -5.41
N ARG A 27 -3.93 21.09 -4.24
CA ARG A 27 -2.55 21.52 -4.10
C ARG A 27 -1.73 20.31 -3.67
N ARG A 28 -0.68 20.00 -4.42
CA ARG A 28 0.30 19.00 -4.01
C ARG A 28 1.28 19.62 -3.01
N GLU A 29 1.55 18.92 -1.93
CA GLU A 29 2.60 19.25 -0.97
C GLU A 29 3.47 18.02 -0.71
N THR A 30 4.79 18.18 -0.76
CA THR A 30 5.74 17.11 -0.46
C THR A 30 6.35 17.39 0.91
N VAL A 31 6.30 16.41 1.80
CA VAL A 31 6.86 16.47 3.15
C VAL A 31 7.98 15.45 3.26
N TYR A 32 9.15 15.92 3.65
CA TYR A 32 10.33 15.13 3.95
C TYR A 32 10.44 14.96 5.46
N THR A 33 10.42 13.74 5.96
CA THR A 33 10.59 13.46 7.39
C THR A 33 11.96 12.87 7.63
N LEU A 34 12.68 13.42 8.60
CA LEU A 34 13.98 12.95 9.07
C LEU A 34 13.94 12.91 10.60
N GLU A 35 14.07 11.71 11.19
CA GLU A 35 14.08 11.51 12.66
C GLU A 35 12.87 12.18 13.34
N GLY A 36 11.67 11.99 12.76
CA GLY A 36 10.41 12.55 13.25
C GLY A 36 10.23 14.07 13.01
N LYS A 37 11.18 14.76 12.38
CA LYS A 37 11.05 16.16 12.00
C LYS A 37 10.67 16.30 10.54
N GLU A 38 9.70 17.15 10.26
CA GLU A 38 9.18 17.35 8.92
C GLU A 38 9.72 18.63 8.26
N TYR A 39 10.07 18.53 6.98
CA TYR A 39 10.65 19.58 6.16
C TYR A 39 9.89 19.68 4.84
N ARG A 40 9.70 20.90 4.33
CA ARG A 40 8.98 21.16 3.06
C ARG A 40 9.93 21.63 1.96
N ASP A 41 11.08 22.16 2.36
CA ASP A 41 12.14 22.53 1.43
C ASP A 41 13.02 21.30 1.15
N LYS A 42 13.03 20.86 -0.11
CA LYS A 42 13.78 19.68 -0.55
C LYS A 42 15.29 19.85 -0.32
N ALA A 43 15.85 21.01 -0.68
CA ALA A 43 17.29 21.24 -0.58
C ALA A 43 17.76 21.23 0.89
N GLN A 44 16.95 21.78 1.79
CA GLN A 44 17.16 21.72 3.23
C GLN A 44 17.11 20.26 3.72
N ALA A 45 16.08 19.51 3.34
CA ALA A 45 15.91 18.11 3.74
C ALA A 45 17.09 17.24 3.26
N GLU A 46 17.50 17.37 2.00
CA GLU A 46 18.63 16.63 1.43
C GLU A 46 19.96 17.00 2.11
N LYS A 47 20.18 18.28 2.42
CA LYS A 47 21.35 18.73 3.16
C LYS A 47 21.42 18.12 4.56
N LEU A 48 20.29 18.11 5.28
CA LEU A 48 20.20 17.53 6.63
C LEU A 48 20.38 16.01 6.60
N LEU A 49 19.77 15.34 5.62
CA LEU A 49 19.93 13.91 5.39
C LEU A 49 21.39 13.54 5.13
N ALA A 50 22.09 14.27 4.27
CA ALA A 50 23.50 14.04 3.99
C ALA A 50 24.39 14.28 5.22
N ALA A 51 24.09 15.32 6.02
CA ALA A 51 24.81 15.59 7.26
C ALA A 51 24.62 14.47 8.30
N GLU A 52 23.40 13.94 8.45
CA GLU A 52 23.11 12.85 9.38
C GLU A 52 23.79 11.54 8.96
N ARG A 53 23.79 11.21 7.66
CA ARG A 53 24.53 10.06 7.12
C ARG A 53 26.01 10.16 7.48
N LYS A 54 26.65 11.29 7.18
CA LYS A 54 28.07 11.52 7.47
C LYS A 54 28.40 11.42 8.95
N LYS A 55 27.49 11.91 9.80
CA LYS A 55 27.64 11.83 11.26
C LYS A 55 27.61 10.38 11.75
N ARG A 56 26.70 9.57 11.23
CA ARG A 56 26.56 8.14 11.61
C ARG A 56 27.70 7.27 11.06
N GLU A 57 28.15 7.54 9.83
CA GLU A 57 29.37 6.96 9.27
C GLU A 57 30.57 7.25 10.17
N ALA A 58 30.73 8.50 10.62
CA ALA A 58 31.81 8.88 11.53
C ALA A 58 31.68 8.30 12.95
N ALA A 59 30.46 7.93 13.36
CA ALA A 59 30.21 7.27 14.63
C ALA A 59 30.41 5.75 14.58
N GLU A 60 30.83 5.20 13.43
CA GLU A 60 30.87 3.75 13.16
C GLU A 60 29.51 3.05 13.41
N GLU A 61 28.41 3.82 13.39
CA GLU A 61 27.04 3.34 13.42
C GLU A 61 26.60 2.94 11.99
N GLU A 62 27.42 2.12 11.34
CA GLU A 62 27.16 1.67 9.98
C GLU A 62 26.00 0.66 9.99
N GLY A 63 24.89 1.02 9.34
CA GLY A 63 23.73 0.14 9.20
C GLY A 63 22.65 0.27 10.27
N ALA A 64 22.77 1.19 11.24
CA ALA A 64 21.63 1.54 12.10
C ALA A 64 20.53 2.22 11.26
N PRO A 65 19.30 1.66 11.17
CA PRO A 65 18.23 2.30 10.41
C PRO A 65 17.88 3.63 11.09
N PHE A 66 17.98 4.73 10.36
CA PHE A 66 17.45 6.03 10.77
C PHE A 66 16.21 6.33 9.92
N GLU A 67 15.23 6.99 10.52
CA GLU A 67 13.91 7.15 9.91
C GLU A 67 13.94 8.34 8.96
N ALA A 68 13.95 8.04 7.66
CA ALA A 68 13.81 9.03 6.61
C ALA A 68 12.76 8.57 5.59
N PHE A 69 11.69 9.35 5.42
CA PHE A 69 10.67 9.09 4.41
C PHE A 69 10.16 10.37 3.75
N VAL A 70 9.59 10.23 2.55
CA VAL A 70 8.89 11.32 1.85
C VAL A 70 7.45 10.93 1.66
N GLN A 71 6.57 11.90 1.85
CA GLN A 71 5.15 11.78 1.61
C GLN A 71 4.67 12.90 0.71
N ASP A 72 3.95 12.53 -0.34
CA ASP A 72 3.21 13.47 -1.18
C ASP A 72 1.75 13.52 -0.71
N PHE A 73 1.27 14.73 -0.43
CA PHE A 73 -0.11 15.01 -0.04
C PHE A 73 -0.82 15.75 -1.17
N GLU A 74 -2.07 15.34 -1.44
CA GLU A 74 -2.99 16.10 -2.28
C GLU A 74 -3.98 16.81 -1.34
N LEU A 75 -3.84 18.13 -1.22
CA LEU A 75 -4.57 18.95 -0.27
C LEU A 75 -5.71 19.70 -0.96
N TRP A 76 -6.84 19.79 -0.29
CA TRP A 76 -7.97 20.63 -0.69
C TRP A 76 -8.72 21.16 0.53
N GLU A 77 -9.47 22.24 0.34
CA GLU A 77 -10.38 22.77 1.36
C GLU A 77 -11.80 22.31 1.03
N GLN A 78 -12.53 21.81 2.05
CA GLN A 78 -13.91 21.37 1.90
C GLN A 78 -14.82 22.10 2.87
N ARG A 79 -15.86 22.74 2.33
CA ARG A 79 -16.96 23.28 3.14
C ARG A 79 -18.03 22.23 3.33
N PHE A 80 -18.44 21.98 4.57
CA PHE A 80 -19.54 21.09 4.92
C PHE A 80 -20.74 21.93 5.37
N PRO A 81 -21.79 22.07 4.55
CA PRO A 81 -23.00 22.78 4.97
C PRO A 81 -23.68 22.02 6.12
N ALA A 82 -24.25 22.76 7.08
CA ALA A 82 -24.93 22.16 8.22
C ALA A 82 -26.09 21.25 7.77
N GLY A 83 -26.13 20.03 8.29
CA GLY A 83 -27.19 19.07 8.04
C GLY A 83 -27.25 18.51 6.61
N GLN A 84 -26.24 18.74 5.77
CA GLN A 84 -26.19 18.24 4.40
C GLN A 84 -25.03 17.25 4.21
N SER A 85 -25.27 16.23 3.38
CA SER A 85 -24.22 15.32 2.94
C SER A 85 -23.37 15.98 1.84
N VAL A 86 -22.08 15.65 1.83
CA VAL A 86 -21.14 16.04 0.78
C VAL A 86 -20.55 14.77 0.19
N ASP A 87 -20.75 14.58 -1.11
CA ASP A 87 -20.17 13.44 -1.84
C ASP A 87 -18.73 13.76 -2.24
N VAL A 88 -17.79 12.95 -1.73
CA VAL A 88 -16.36 13.04 -2.03
C VAL A 88 -15.95 11.80 -2.83
N GLU A 89 -15.47 12.00 -4.05
CA GLU A 89 -14.90 10.94 -4.89
C GLU A 89 -13.42 11.21 -5.12
N ILE A 90 -12.59 10.25 -4.71
CA ILE A 90 -11.14 10.28 -4.93
C ILE A 90 -10.78 9.09 -5.82
N SER A 91 -10.03 9.36 -6.89
CA SER A 91 -9.50 8.32 -7.77
C SER A 91 -8.04 8.61 -8.10
N TYR A 92 -7.22 7.56 -8.15
CA TYR A 92 -5.82 7.64 -8.49
C TYR A 92 -5.33 6.26 -8.94
N ARG A 93 -4.15 6.21 -9.54
CA ARG A 93 -3.41 4.97 -9.80
C ARG A 93 -2.38 4.79 -8.69
N PRO A 94 -2.50 3.74 -7.85
CA PRO A 94 -1.55 3.50 -6.78
C PRO A 94 -0.21 3.00 -7.34
N SER A 95 0.84 3.08 -6.51
CA SER A 95 2.04 2.28 -6.74
C SER A 95 1.76 0.84 -6.34
N VAL A 96 2.20 -0.11 -7.17
CA VAL A 96 2.08 -1.55 -6.91
C VAL A 96 3.48 -2.08 -6.73
N GLY A 97 3.77 -2.62 -5.55
CA GLY A 97 5.05 -3.27 -5.30
C GLY A 97 5.09 -4.64 -5.99
N ALA A 98 6.28 -5.07 -6.37
CA ALA A 98 6.47 -6.38 -6.98
C ALA A 98 7.76 -7.05 -6.49
N ASP A 99 7.71 -8.38 -6.35
CA ASP A 99 8.83 -9.21 -5.92
C ASP A 99 8.90 -10.44 -6.84
N LEU A 100 10.09 -10.65 -7.40
CA LEU A 100 10.42 -11.74 -8.32
C LEU A 100 11.10 -12.93 -7.62
N GLY A 101 11.43 -12.79 -6.32
CA GLY A 101 12.10 -13.81 -5.50
C GLY A 101 11.20 -14.41 -4.43
N TRP A 102 9.91 -14.05 -4.40
CA TRP A 102 8.98 -14.51 -3.37
C TRP A 102 8.75 -16.01 -3.46
N ASN A 103 9.19 -16.77 -2.46
CA ASN A 103 9.21 -18.23 -2.50
C ASN A 103 8.41 -18.83 -1.34
N GLN A 104 8.53 -20.16 -1.16
CA GLN A 104 7.83 -20.87 -0.11
C GLN A 104 8.15 -20.34 1.29
N GLU A 105 9.42 -20.10 1.59
CA GLU A 105 9.85 -19.55 2.87
C GLU A 105 9.29 -18.13 3.08
N SER A 106 9.26 -17.31 2.03
CA SER A 106 8.74 -15.95 2.07
C SER A 106 7.28 -15.91 2.56
N TYR A 107 6.41 -16.72 1.96
CA TYR A 107 4.97 -16.69 2.29
C TYR A 107 4.62 -17.53 3.54
N GLN A 108 5.45 -18.51 3.91
CA GLN A 108 5.28 -19.29 5.15
C GLN A 108 5.78 -18.56 6.40
N SER A 109 6.53 -17.46 6.24
CA SER A 109 6.92 -16.63 7.36
C SER A 109 5.69 -16.15 8.17
N ALA A 110 5.81 -16.16 9.50
CA ALA A 110 4.75 -15.69 10.39
C ALA A 110 4.35 -14.23 10.08
N GLN A 111 5.30 -13.41 9.64
CA GLN A 111 5.05 -12.03 9.25
C GLN A 111 4.18 -11.95 7.98
N ALA A 112 4.50 -12.71 6.93
CA ALA A 112 3.69 -12.71 5.70
C ALA A 112 2.28 -13.24 5.95
N GLN A 113 2.17 -14.36 6.69
CA GLN A 113 0.87 -14.93 7.06
C GLN A 113 0.01 -13.95 7.85
N LYS A 114 0.59 -13.22 8.81
CA LYS A 114 -0.11 -12.20 9.60
C LYS A 114 -0.50 -10.97 8.77
N THR A 115 0.38 -10.55 7.87
CA THR A 115 0.20 -9.33 7.06
C THR A 115 -0.88 -9.54 5.99
N TYR A 116 -0.85 -10.67 5.29
CA TYR A 116 -1.71 -10.94 4.14
C TYR A 116 -2.82 -11.98 4.41
N CYS A 117 -2.94 -12.45 5.65
CA CYS A 117 -3.90 -13.49 6.07
C CYS A 117 -3.83 -14.74 5.19
N ILE A 118 -2.61 -15.24 4.96
CA ILE A 118 -2.36 -16.44 4.15
C ILE A 118 -2.77 -17.64 4.99
N ASP A 119 -3.99 -18.13 4.75
CA ASP A 119 -4.50 -19.34 5.38
C ASP A 119 -3.95 -20.62 4.72
N ALA A 120 -4.28 -21.78 5.30
CA ALA A 120 -3.81 -23.07 4.78
C ALA A 120 -4.27 -23.35 3.34
N SER A 121 -5.44 -22.85 2.94
CA SER A 121 -5.97 -23.02 1.58
C SER A 121 -5.19 -22.18 0.58
N THR A 122 -4.89 -20.93 0.95
CA THR A 122 -4.10 -19.99 0.18
C THR A 122 -2.67 -20.47 0.04
N ALA A 123 -2.04 -20.90 1.14
CA ALA A 123 -0.70 -21.50 1.14
C ALA A 123 -0.61 -22.69 0.16
N LYS A 124 -1.57 -23.62 0.20
CA LYS A 124 -1.64 -24.73 -0.75
C LYS A 124 -1.84 -24.27 -2.20
N GLY A 125 -2.55 -23.16 -2.41
CA GLY A 125 -2.68 -22.52 -3.72
C GLY A 125 -1.35 -21.98 -4.23
N LEU A 126 -0.58 -21.33 -3.35
CA LEU A 126 0.74 -20.79 -3.63
C LEU A 126 1.75 -21.92 -3.92
N ASP A 127 1.75 -23.00 -3.14
CA ASP A 127 2.57 -24.19 -3.39
C ASP A 127 2.37 -24.74 -4.81
N LYS A 128 1.11 -24.90 -5.21
CA LYS A 128 0.77 -25.39 -6.56
C LYS A 128 1.22 -24.41 -7.65
N ALA A 129 1.10 -23.12 -7.39
CA ALA A 129 1.50 -22.09 -8.32
C ALA A 129 3.03 -22.08 -8.50
N LEU A 130 3.78 -22.16 -7.40
CA LEU A 130 5.25 -22.30 -7.41
C LEU A 130 5.70 -23.57 -8.13
N ALA A 131 5.10 -24.72 -7.80
CA ALA A 131 5.47 -25.99 -8.43
C ALA A 131 5.22 -26.02 -9.94
N ALA A 132 4.20 -25.30 -10.43
CA ALA A 132 3.89 -25.20 -11.85
C ALA A 132 4.94 -24.38 -12.64
N LEU A 133 5.74 -23.55 -11.97
CA LEU A 133 6.79 -22.74 -12.60
C LEU A 133 8.08 -23.54 -12.90
N GLY A 134 8.26 -24.73 -12.31
CA GLY A 134 9.42 -25.62 -12.56
C GLY A 134 10.77 -25.12 -12.01
N ASN A 135 11.83 -25.94 -12.09
CA ASN A 135 13.20 -25.52 -11.77
C ASN A 135 13.66 -24.52 -12.85
N ALA A 136 13.62 -23.23 -12.52
CA ALA A 136 13.95 -22.13 -13.41
C ALA A 136 15.47 -21.93 -13.57
N ASP A 137 16.18 -22.89 -14.18
CA ASP A 137 17.55 -22.68 -14.69
C ASP A 137 17.56 -21.92 -16.04
N ALA A 138 16.43 -21.33 -16.44
CA ALA A 138 16.28 -20.56 -17.67
C ALA A 138 15.39 -19.31 -17.51
N ALA A 139 15.62 -18.51 -16.47
CA ALA A 139 15.41 -17.05 -16.42
C ALA A 139 15.74 -16.54 -15.00
N PRO A 140 16.24 -15.30 -14.81
CA PRO A 140 16.49 -14.73 -13.48
C PRO A 140 15.21 -14.29 -12.74
N SER A 141 14.07 -14.96 -12.92
CA SER A 141 12.74 -14.49 -12.51
C SER A 141 11.91 -15.61 -11.88
N GLY A 142 11.82 -15.64 -10.54
CA GLY A 142 10.85 -16.46 -9.81
C GLY A 142 9.41 -15.94 -10.00
N PRO A 143 8.43 -16.43 -9.21
CA PRO A 143 7.05 -15.99 -9.37
C PRO A 143 6.90 -14.49 -9.20
N TYR A 144 5.95 -13.92 -9.94
CA TYR A 144 5.60 -12.51 -9.82
C TYR A 144 4.56 -12.33 -8.72
N LEU A 145 5.02 -11.89 -7.53
CA LEU A 145 4.13 -11.34 -6.51
C LEU A 145 3.93 -9.86 -6.80
N GLN A 146 2.68 -9.39 -6.74
CA GLN A 146 2.37 -7.98 -6.57
C GLN A 146 1.74 -7.75 -5.21
N TRP A 147 2.11 -6.67 -4.52
CA TRP A 147 1.39 -6.24 -3.32
C TRP A 147 0.88 -4.81 -3.44
N LEU A 148 -0.23 -4.57 -2.75
CA LEU A 148 -0.87 -3.27 -2.64
C LEU A 148 -1.29 -3.05 -1.19
N SER A 149 -0.98 -1.88 -0.66
CA SER A 149 -1.42 -1.43 0.66
C SER A 149 -2.38 -0.25 0.54
N TYR A 150 -3.38 -0.20 1.41
CA TYR A 150 -4.32 0.91 1.51
C TYR A 150 -4.56 1.26 2.97
N VAL A 151 -4.27 2.51 3.33
CA VAL A 151 -4.51 3.03 4.68
C VAL A 151 -6.00 3.19 4.89
N LEU A 152 -6.55 2.43 5.83
CA LEU A 152 -7.99 2.37 6.12
C LEU A 152 -8.28 2.78 7.57
N VAL A 153 -7.34 2.58 8.51
CA VAL A 153 -7.56 2.88 9.93
C VAL A 153 -7.79 4.37 10.20
N THR A 154 -7.29 5.25 9.33
CA THR A 154 -7.54 6.71 9.39
C THR A 154 -8.99 7.07 9.16
N GLY A 155 -9.82 6.14 8.65
CA GLY A 155 -11.27 6.26 8.64
C GLY A 155 -11.86 6.50 10.04
N ASN A 156 -11.17 6.09 11.11
CA ASN A 156 -11.57 6.35 12.49
C ASN A 156 -11.35 7.81 12.95
N ASN A 157 -10.70 8.65 12.15
CA ASN A 157 -10.56 10.08 12.45
C ASN A 157 -11.85 10.88 12.18
N TRP A 158 -12.83 10.28 11.49
CA TRP A 158 -14.14 10.86 11.28
C TRP A 158 -15.06 10.65 12.48
N ALA A 159 -16.14 11.43 12.55
CA ALA A 159 -17.10 11.35 13.65
C ALA A 159 -17.91 10.05 13.58
N GLY A 160 -17.50 9.03 14.34
CA GLY A 160 -18.19 7.75 14.45
C GLY A 160 -17.64 6.65 13.53
N PRO A 161 -18.29 5.48 13.47
CA PRO A 161 -17.92 4.42 12.53
C PRO A 161 -18.28 4.81 11.09
N ILE A 162 -17.66 4.15 10.11
CA ILE A 162 -18.10 4.24 8.72
C ILE A 162 -19.48 3.59 8.62
N GLY A 163 -20.50 4.39 8.28
CA GLY A 163 -21.89 3.92 8.23
C GLY A 163 -22.05 2.67 7.37
N GLN A 164 -21.67 2.77 6.10
CA GLN A 164 -21.56 1.63 5.19
C GLN A 164 -20.20 1.66 4.49
N PHE A 165 -19.47 0.56 4.57
CA PHE A 165 -18.21 0.36 3.86
C PHE A 165 -18.39 -0.73 2.81
N HIS A 166 -18.22 -0.38 1.54
CA HIS A 166 -18.22 -1.33 0.42
C HIS A 166 -16.83 -1.39 -0.20
N LEU A 167 -16.30 -2.61 -0.33
CA LEU A 167 -15.00 -2.88 -0.94
C LEU A 167 -15.21 -3.78 -2.16
N THR A 168 -14.73 -3.31 -3.31
CA THR A 168 -14.55 -4.11 -4.53
C THR A 168 -13.05 -4.29 -4.77
N ILE A 169 -12.63 -5.52 -5.02
CA ILE A 169 -11.27 -5.88 -5.45
C ILE A 169 -11.37 -6.57 -6.80
N GLU A 170 -10.56 -6.11 -7.75
CA GLU A 170 -10.46 -6.72 -9.07
C GLU A 170 -9.04 -7.26 -9.27
N LYS A 171 -8.93 -8.58 -9.44
CA LYS A 171 -7.67 -9.24 -9.72
C LYS A 171 -7.17 -8.91 -11.13
N PRO A 172 -5.86 -8.87 -11.35
CA PRO A 172 -5.28 -8.66 -12.68
C PRO A 172 -5.58 -9.82 -13.65
N ALA A 173 -5.82 -11.04 -13.15
CA ALA A 173 -6.16 -12.20 -13.97
C ALA A 173 -7.06 -13.20 -13.22
N PRO A 174 -7.90 -13.99 -13.93
CA PRO A 174 -8.77 -15.01 -13.31
C PRO A 174 -8.03 -16.06 -12.49
N ASN A 175 -6.82 -16.43 -12.90
CA ASN A 175 -5.97 -17.46 -12.27
C ASN A 175 -5.06 -16.91 -11.16
N ALA A 176 -4.93 -15.59 -11.01
CA ALA A 176 -4.13 -14.99 -9.93
C ALA A 176 -4.71 -15.38 -8.56
N ILE A 177 -3.85 -15.66 -7.59
CA ILE A 177 -4.27 -15.90 -6.21
C ILE A 177 -4.34 -14.55 -5.50
N LEU A 178 -5.45 -14.30 -4.78
CA LEU A 178 -5.64 -13.11 -3.96
C LEU A 178 -5.59 -13.54 -2.49
N SER A 179 -4.79 -12.83 -1.69
CA SER A 179 -4.81 -12.95 -0.22
C SER A 179 -4.82 -11.57 0.40
N LEU A 180 -5.67 -11.38 1.42
CA LEU A 180 -5.73 -10.19 2.25
C LEU A 180 -6.50 -10.48 3.54
N CYS A 181 -6.28 -9.62 4.53
CA CYS A 181 -7.05 -9.64 5.77
C CYS A 181 -8.37 -8.87 5.63
N MET A 182 -9.37 -9.51 5.03
CA MET A 182 -10.75 -9.01 4.97
C MET A 182 -11.73 -10.17 4.94
N ASP A 183 -12.59 -10.26 5.94
CA ASP A 183 -13.60 -11.31 6.00
C ASP A 183 -14.71 -11.10 4.95
N GLY A 184 -15.60 -12.08 4.80
CA GLY A 184 -16.85 -11.91 4.06
C GLY A 184 -16.72 -11.49 2.59
N LEU A 185 -15.53 -11.60 2.00
CA LEU A 185 -15.32 -11.38 0.57
C LEU A 185 -16.02 -12.46 -0.24
N LYS A 186 -16.90 -12.04 -1.14
CA LYS A 186 -17.62 -12.92 -2.06
C LYS A 186 -17.06 -12.73 -3.45
N LYS A 187 -16.72 -13.83 -4.12
CA LYS A 187 -16.36 -13.81 -5.54
C LYS A 187 -17.61 -13.53 -6.37
N THR A 188 -17.67 -12.37 -7.03
CA THR A 188 -18.80 -11.96 -7.89
C THR A 188 -18.51 -12.17 -9.38
N SER A 189 -17.24 -12.31 -9.77
CA SER A 189 -16.84 -12.70 -11.13
C SER A 189 -15.52 -13.49 -11.14
N ALA A 190 -15.00 -13.83 -12.32
CA ALA A 190 -13.70 -14.51 -12.45
C ALA A 190 -12.54 -13.73 -11.79
N THR A 191 -12.62 -12.40 -11.79
CA THR A 191 -11.61 -11.48 -11.25
C THR A 191 -12.11 -10.65 -10.07
N ARG A 192 -13.42 -10.53 -9.86
CA ARG A 192 -14.00 -9.60 -8.88
C ARG A 192 -14.39 -10.26 -7.57
N PHE A 193 -14.03 -9.59 -6.48
CA PHE A 193 -14.41 -9.91 -5.10
C PHE A 193 -15.01 -8.68 -4.44
N GLU A 194 -16.09 -8.88 -3.69
CA GLU A 194 -16.81 -7.78 -3.07
C GLU A 194 -17.21 -8.10 -1.63
N THR A 195 -17.26 -7.08 -0.79
CA THR A 195 -17.85 -7.19 0.53
C THR A 195 -18.44 -5.86 0.98
N THR A 196 -19.47 -5.94 1.82
CA THR A 196 -20.10 -4.77 2.45
C THR A 196 -20.10 -4.97 3.97
N ARG A 197 -19.89 -3.88 4.71
CA ARG A 197 -19.96 -3.79 6.17
C ARG A 197 -20.79 -2.59 6.58
N GLU A 198 -21.58 -2.76 7.63
CA GLU A 198 -22.35 -1.68 8.27
C GLU A 198 -21.68 -1.32 9.60
N ASN A 199 -21.75 -0.05 10.00
CA ASN A 199 -21.15 0.50 11.22
C ASN A 199 -19.68 0.06 11.42
N PHE A 200 -18.92 0.13 10.34
CA PHE A 200 -17.59 -0.45 10.25
C PHE A 200 -16.53 0.44 10.93
N ARG A 201 -15.76 -0.16 11.83
CA ARG A 201 -14.57 0.44 12.43
C ARG A 201 -13.34 -0.33 11.95
N PRO A 202 -12.52 0.25 11.05
CA PRO A 202 -11.33 -0.44 10.58
C PRO A 202 -10.30 -0.58 11.70
N GLU A 203 -9.93 -1.82 12.01
CA GLU A 203 -8.91 -2.15 13.03
C GLU A 203 -7.51 -2.30 12.42
N ARG A 204 -7.43 -2.40 11.09
CA ARG A 204 -6.19 -2.54 10.34
C ARG A 204 -6.31 -1.94 8.95
N ASP A 205 -5.15 -1.61 8.39
CA ASP A 205 -5.02 -1.26 6.98
C ASP A 205 -5.19 -2.50 6.10
N LEU A 206 -5.49 -2.25 4.82
CA LEU A 206 -5.55 -3.33 3.84
C LEU A 206 -4.14 -3.59 3.32
N SER A 207 -3.73 -4.85 3.34
CA SER A 207 -2.54 -5.35 2.66
C SER A 207 -2.96 -6.54 1.82
N LEU A 208 -2.80 -6.41 0.52
CA LEU A 208 -3.24 -7.40 -0.47
C LEU A 208 -2.03 -7.91 -1.23
N ILE A 209 -2.03 -9.20 -1.53
CA ILE A 209 -1.15 -9.78 -2.53
C ILE A 209 -1.94 -10.36 -3.70
N PHE A 210 -1.38 -10.20 -4.89
CA PHE A 210 -1.74 -10.93 -6.08
C PHE A 210 -0.55 -11.79 -6.48
N PHE A 211 -0.71 -13.11 -6.43
CA PHE A 211 0.30 -14.04 -6.90
C PHE A 211 -0.10 -14.55 -8.29
N HIS A 212 0.75 -14.30 -9.27
CA HIS A 212 0.54 -14.72 -10.65
C HIS A 212 1.10 -16.12 -10.87
N ARG A 213 0.41 -16.90 -11.70
CA ARG A 213 0.84 -18.24 -12.12
C ARG A 213 1.49 -18.17 -13.48
#